data_AF-A0A3E4Z7E2-F1
#
_entry.id   AF-A0A3E4Z7E2-F1
#
_cell.length_a   1.000
_cell.length_b   1.000
_cell.length_c   1.000
_cell.angle_alpha   90.00
_cell.angle_beta   90.00
_cell.angle_gamma   90.00
#
_symmetry.space_group_name_H-M   'P 1'
#
loop_
_entity.id
_entity.type
_entity.pdbx_description
1 polymer ?
#
loop_
_entity_poly.entity_id
_entity_poly.type
_entity_poly.pdbx_seq_one_letter_code
_entity_poly.pdbx_strand_id
1 'polypeptide(L)'
;MTELNTENVDRIFADCMFRSHEEYEECKGKNLYLFVNSIQNPTVKVGFHPERIEVHRHEIREMLSQLPDGFFPGSGDGASFLQACSTKDGQLWTGFHTEVEKLCLLGLASKQMRMLTPDAEIWPMLPGGMPYLSVEIEQ
;
A
#
# COMPACT_ATOMS: atom_id res chain seq x y z
N MET A 1 16.50 -7.72 3.22
CA MET A 1 15.30 -8.49 2.82
C MET A 1 14.35 -8.58 3.98
N THR A 2 13.46 -7.60 4.05
CA THR A 2 12.28 -7.59 4.91
C THR A 2 11.25 -8.54 4.32
N GLU A 3 10.90 -9.58 5.07
CA GLU A 3 9.89 -10.56 4.69
C GLU A 3 8.49 -9.94 4.66
N LEU A 4 7.69 -10.29 3.64
CA LEU A 4 6.28 -9.93 3.58
C LEU A 4 5.48 -10.80 4.54
N ASN A 5 5.14 -10.22 5.70
CA ASN A 5 4.29 -10.83 6.72
C ASN A 5 3.53 -9.74 7.50
N THR A 6 2.50 -10.11 8.25
CA THR A 6 1.68 -9.16 9.02
C THR A 6 2.51 -8.30 9.99
N GLU A 7 3.47 -8.90 10.71
CA GLU A 7 4.27 -8.18 11.72
C GLU A 7 5.09 -7.04 11.11
N ASN A 8 5.76 -7.29 9.98
CA ASN A 8 6.55 -6.26 9.30
C ASN A 8 5.67 -5.17 8.68
N VAL A 9 4.56 -5.55 8.05
CA VAL A 9 3.60 -4.59 7.48
C VAL A 9 3.03 -3.70 8.57
N ASP A 10 2.59 -4.27 9.68
CA ASP A 10 2.03 -3.52 10.81
C ASP A 10 3.03 -2.57 11.44
N ARG A 11 4.24 -3.05 11.74
CA ARG A 11 5.30 -2.24 12.34
C ARG A 11 5.62 -1.03 11.48
N ILE A 12 5.82 -1.24 10.17
CA ILE A 12 6.18 -0.17 9.23
C ILE A 12 5.00 0.79 9.03
N PHE A 13 3.79 0.27 8.87
CA PHE A 13 2.59 1.10 8.73
C PHE A 13 2.39 2.01 9.92
N ALA A 14 2.48 1.46 11.14
CA ALA A 14 2.31 2.21 12.37
C ALA A 14 3.39 3.29 12.56
N ASP A 15 4.65 3.00 12.24
CA ASP A 15 5.70 4.03 12.31
C ASP A 15 5.47 5.15 11.29
N CYS A 16 5.06 4.81 10.07
CA CYS A 16 4.83 5.78 9.01
C CYS A 16 3.64 6.72 9.26
N MET A 17 2.68 6.36 10.12
CA MET A 17 1.55 7.21 10.45
C MET A 17 1.94 8.38 11.35
N PHE A 18 1.09 9.42 11.36
CA PHE A 18 1.13 10.40 12.44
C PHE A 18 0.75 9.72 13.77
N ARG A 19 1.55 9.95 14.80
CA ARG A 19 1.43 9.38 16.14
C ARG A 19 0.39 10.11 16.98
N SER A 20 0.12 11.38 16.66
CA SER A 20 -0.92 12.17 17.31
C SER A 20 -1.45 13.28 16.41
N HIS A 21 -2.56 13.90 16.83
CA HIS A 21 -3.12 15.05 16.12
C HIS A 21 -2.19 16.28 16.21
N GLU A 22 -1.50 16.46 17.33
CA GLU A 22 -0.54 17.54 17.54
C GLU A 22 0.65 17.42 16.57
N GLU A 23 1.20 16.21 16.39
CA GLU A 23 2.26 15.96 15.41
C GLU A 23 1.80 16.32 13.99
N TYR A 24 0.57 15.94 13.64
CA TYR A 24 0.00 16.27 12.33
C TYR A 24 -0.14 17.79 12.13
N GLU A 25 -0.70 18.53 13.08
CA GLU A 25 -0.86 19.98 12.93
C GLU A 25 0.50 20.71 12.86
N GLU A 26 1.52 20.23 13.59
CA GLU A 26 2.90 20.75 13.44
C GLU A 26 3.44 20.51 12.02
N CYS A 27 3.32 19.28 11.52
CA CYS A 27 3.81 18.90 10.20
C CYS A 27 3.05 19.62 9.08
N LYS A 28 1.74 19.80 9.23
CA LYS A 28 0.88 20.55 8.32
C LYS A 28 1.32 22.01 8.19
N GLY A 29 1.71 22.64 9.30
CA GLY A 29 2.30 23.99 9.28
C GLY A 29 3.60 24.10 8.45
N LYS A 30 4.30 22.97 8.26
CA LYS A 30 5.51 22.83 7.44
C LYS A 30 5.24 22.22 6.05
N ASN A 31 3.98 21.99 5.69
CA ASN A 31 3.56 21.27 4.48
C ASN A 31 4.18 19.86 4.35
N LEU A 32 4.40 19.19 5.48
CA LEU A 32 5.03 17.88 5.58
C LEU A 32 3.97 16.79 5.85
N TYR A 33 3.10 16.54 4.89
CA TYR A 33 2.05 15.53 5.03
C TYR A 33 1.78 14.82 3.71
N LEU A 34 1.35 13.57 3.81
CA LEU A 34 0.93 12.75 2.69
C LEU A 34 -0.38 12.06 3.05
N PHE A 35 -1.34 12.09 2.13
CA PHE A 35 -2.61 11.39 2.28
C PHE A 35 -2.84 10.43 1.13
N VAL A 36 -3.28 9.22 1.46
CA VAL A 36 -3.74 8.22 0.50
C VAL A 36 -5.19 7.85 0.86
N ASN A 37 -6.07 7.74 -0.12
CA ASN A 37 -7.43 7.27 0.14
C ASN A 37 -7.39 5.79 0.56
N SER A 38 -8.17 5.44 1.57
CA SER A 38 -8.37 4.04 1.95
C SER A 38 -9.01 3.26 0.80
N ILE A 39 -8.57 2.02 0.61
CA ILE A 39 -9.11 1.09 -0.39
C ILE A 39 -10.41 0.47 0.14
N GLN A 40 -10.48 0.14 1.44
CA GLN A 40 -11.71 -0.46 1.99
C GLN A 40 -12.79 0.60 2.29
N ASN A 41 -12.42 1.86 2.49
CA ASN A 41 -13.34 2.98 2.63
C ASN A 41 -12.83 4.25 1.90
N PRO A 42 -13.16 4.42 0.60
CA PRO A 42 -12.67 5.53 -0.25
C PRO A 42 -12.97 6.94 0.26
N THR A 43 -13.92 7.09 1.19
CA THR A 43 -14.24 8.39 1.80
C THR A 43 -13.26 8.80 2.90
N VAL A 44 -12.42 7.86 3.36
CA VAL A 44 -11.42 8.07 4.41
C VAL A 44 -10.04 8.25 3.79
N LYS A 45 -9.29 9.23 4.31
CA LYS A 45 -7.89 9.46 3.97
C LYS A 45 -6.99 8.99 5.10
N VAL A 46 -5.97 8.20 4.76
CA VAL A 46 -4.93 7.76 5.68
C VAL A 46 -3.74 8.70 5.57
N GLY A 47 -3.34 9.28 6.70
CA GLY A 47 -2.28 10.27 6.79
C GLY A 47 -0.94 9.65 7.19
N PHE A 48 0.10 9.94 6.42
CA PHE A 48 1.47 9.48 6.65
C PHE A 48 2.42 10.65 6.83
N HIS A 49 3.44 10.43 7.64
CA HIS A 49 4.62 11.28 7.76
C HIS A 49 5.58 10.98 6.59
N PRO A 50 5.77 11.91 5.63
CA PRO A 50 6.54 11.64 4.41
C PRO A 50 7.97 11.15 4.65
N GLU A 51 8.66 11.70 5.65
CA GLU A 51 10.05 11.30 5.95
C GLU A 51 10.14 9.85 6.46
N ARG A 52 9.11 9.36 7.17
CA ARG A 52 9.10 7.98 7.68
C ARG A 52 8.80 6.98 6.57
N ILE A 53 7.95 7.37 5.62
CA ILE A 53 7.77 6.63 4.37
C ILE A 53 9.10 6.50 3.64
N GLU A 54 9.90 7.57 3.56
CA GLU A 54 11.21 7.52 2.90
C GLU A 54 12.22 6.64 3.66
N VAL A 55 12.26 6.73 4.99
CA VAL A 55 13.10 5.86 5.84
C VAL A 55 12.80 4.37 5.57
N HIS A 56 11.52 4.01 5.44
CA HIS A 56 11.08 2.64 5.19
C HIS A 56 10.97 2.26 3.70
N ARG A 57 11.32 3.16 2.78
CA ARG A 57 11.13 2.96 1.33
C ARG A 57 11.75 1.66 0.81
N HIS A 58 12.93 1.31 1.30
CA HIS A 58 13.59 0.07 0.90
C HIS A 58 12.83 -1.16 1.42
N GLU A 59 12.42 -1.17 2.68
CA GLU A 59 11.65 -2.28 3.27
C GLU A 59 10.28 -2.44 2.59
N ILE A 60 9.61 -1.33 2.26
CA ILE A 60 8.37 -1.34 1.48
C ILE A 60 8.62 -2.00 0.12
N ARG A 61 9.69 -1.63 -0.60
CA ARG A 61 10.06 -2.27 -1.87
C ARG A 61 10.27 -3.77 -1.72
N GLU A 62 11.02 -4.18 -0.70
CA GLU A 62 11.33 -5.60 -0.46
C GLU A 62 10.05 -6.40 -0.20
N MET A 63 9.10 -5.87 0.59
CA MET A 63 7.79 -6.51 0.79
C MET A 63 6.96 -6.55 -0.49
N LEU A 64 6.87 -5.44 -1.25
CA LEU A 64 6.13 -5.40 -2.51
C LEU A 64 6.71 -6.36 -3.55
N SER A 65 8.03 -6.56 -3.57
CA SER A 65 8.73 -7.48 -4.50
C SER A 65 8.37 -8.96 -4.30
N GLN A 66 7.69 -9.28 -3.20
CA GLN A 66 7.24 -10.63 -2.88
C GLN A 66 5.79 -10.90 -3.32
N LEU A 67 5.07 -9.89 -3.83
CA LEU A 67 3.73 -10.05 -4.40
C LEU A 67 3.75 -10.93 -5.66
N PRO A 68 2.60 -11.50 -6.09
CA PRO A 68 2.51 -12.29 -7.30
C PRO A 68 2.97 -11.53 -8.55
N ASP A 69 3.57 -12.24 -9.50
CA ASP A 69 4.13 -11.67 -10.74
C ASP A 69 3.11 -10.81 -11.53
N GLY A 70 1.82 -11.09 -11.38
CA GLY A 70 0.73 -10.32 -12.00
C GLY A 70 0.75 -8.82 -11.66
N PHE A 71 1.27 -8.43 -10.50
CA PHE A 71 1.37 -7.02 -10.10
C PHE A 71 2.45 -6.24 -10.86
N PHE A 72 3.38 -6.92 -11.53
CA PHE A 72 4.56 -6.30 -12.11
C PHE A 72 4.42 -6.07 -13.62
N PRO A 73 5.01 -4.97 -14.13
CA PRO A 73 5.06 -4.69 -15.56
C PRO A 73 5.69 -5.83 -16.36
N GLY A 74 5.12 -6.14 -17.53
CA GLY A 74 5.63 -7.17 -18.45
C GLY A 74 5.29 -8.62 -18.08
N SER A 75 4.78 -8.87 -16.87
CA SER A 75 4.27 -10.19 -16.45
C SER A 75 2.74 -10.22 -16.47
N GLY A 76 2.09 -9.31 -15.73
CA GLY A 76 0.63 -9.14 -15.76
C GLY A 76 0.15 -7.70 -15.86
N ASP A 77 1.06 -6.72 -15.75
CA ASP A 77 0.77 -5.27 -15.81
C ASP A 77 -0.25 -4.79 -14.76
N GLY A 78 -0.49 -5.59 -13.72
CA GLY A 78 -1.38 -5.30 -12.61
C GLY A 78 -2.27 -6.47 -12.21
N ALA A 79 -2.63 -6.51 -10.93
CA ALA A 79 -3.53 -7.52 -10.38
C ALA A 79 -4.53 -6.90 -9.40
N SER A 80 -5.62 -7.63 -9.15
CA SER A 80 -6.64 -7.21 -8.18
C SER A 80 -6.04 -7.13 -6.78
N PHE A 81 -6.46 -6.13 -6.00
CA PHE A 81 -6.21 -6.02 -4.55
C PHE A 81 -6.42 -7.36 -3.81
N LEU A 82 -7.42 -8.14 -4.22
CA LEU A 82 -7.73 -9.44 -3.61
C LEU A 82 -6.60 -10.47 -3.74
N GLN A 83 -5.74 -10.34 -4.74
CA GLN A 83 -4.60 -11.24 -4.94
C GLN A 83 -3.38 -10.87 -4.08
N ALA A 84 -3.36 -9.66 -3.52
CA ALA A 84 -2.22 -9.19 -2.74
C ALA A 84 -2.13 -9.82 -1.34
N CYS A 85 -3.02 -10.76 -0.96
CA CYS A 85 -2.90 -11.55 0.27
C CYS A 85 -1.91 -12.74 0.15
N SER A 86 -1.48 -13.05 -1.08
CA SER A 86 -0.53 -14.12 -1.38
C SER A 86 0.84 -13.58 -1.77
N THR A 87 1.88 -14.39 -1.61
CA THR A 87 3.21 -14.13 -2.19
C THR A 87 3.30 -14.74 -3.59
N LYS A 88 4.37 -14.43 -4.33
CA LYS A 88 4.68 -15.03 -5.65
C LYS A 88 4.80 -16.56 -5.62
N ASP A 89 5.13 -17.15 -4.47
CA ASP A 89 5.21 -18.59 -4.29
C ASP A 89 3.85 -19.22 -3.93
N GLY A 90 2.78 -18.44 -3.96
CA GLY A 90 1.41 -18.88 -3.69
C GLY A 90 1.09 -19.08 -2.20
N GLN A 91 1.95 -18.62 -1.29
CA GLN A 91 1.70 -18.69 0.15
C GLN A 91 0.91 -17.48 0.63
N LEU A 92 -0.06 -17.68 1.52
CA LEU A 92 -0.73 -16.57 2.18
C LEU A 92 0.19 -15.96 3.24
N TRP A 93 0.50 -14.67 3.11
CA TRP A 93 1.22 -13.92 4.15
C TRP A 93 0.27 -13.27 5.17
N THR A 94 -1.02 -13.19 4.82
CA THR A 94 -2.10 -12.73 5.70
C THR A 94 -3.44 -13.37 5.30
N GLY A 95 -4.36 -13.49 6.27
CA GLY A 95 -5.76 -13.87 6.05
C GLY A 95 -6.73 -12.69 6.07
N PHE A 96 -6.25 -11.44 6.22
CA PHE A 96 -7.10 -10.27 6.45
C PHE A 96 -6.84 -9.17 5.42
N HIS A 97 -7.92 -8.66 4.80
CA HIS A 97 -7.85 -7.54 3.85
C HIS A 97 -7.33 -6.24 4.49
N THR A 98 -7.48 -6.07 5.81
CA THR A 98 -6.90 -4.93 6.54
C THR A 98 -5.38 -4.88 6.41
N GLU A 99 -4.71 -6.04 6.45
CA GLU A 99 -3.26 -6.09 6.30
C GLU A 99 -2.84 -5.84 4.86
N VAL A 100 -3.58 -6.40 3.91
CA VAL A 100 -3.38 -6.14 2.47
C VAL A 100 -3.51 -4.64 2.18
N GLU A 101 -4.52 -3.98 2.74
CA GLU A 101 -4.69 -2.54 2.61
C GLU A 101 -3.50 -1.76 3.15
N LYS A 102 -2.98 -2.10 4.33
CA LYS A 102 -1.79 -1.43 4.89
C LYS A 102 -0.60 -1.51 3.93
N LEU A 103 -0.31 -2.69 3.38
CA LEU A 103 0.75 -2.88 2.39
C LEU A 103 0.51 -2.01 1.14
N CYS A 104 -0.70 -2.05 0.57
CA CYS A 104 -1.04 -1.25 -0.60
C CYS A 104 -0.93 0.25 -0.33
N LEU A 105 -1.38 0.73 0.83
CA LEU A 105 -1.27 2.13 1.21
C LEU A 105 0.18 2.57 1.39
N LEU A 106 1.04 1.72 1.98
CA LEU A 106 2.49 1.97 2.03
C LEU A 106 3.10 2.07 0.63
N GLY A 107 2.71 1.17 -0.29
CA GLY A 107 3.15 1.21 -1.68
C GLY A 107 2.70 2.47 -2.42
N LEU A 108 1.43 2.86 -2.27
CA LEU A 108 0.88 4.08 -2.85
C LEU A 108 1.55 5.33 -2.27
N ALA A 109 1.79 5.35 -0.95
CA ALA A 109 2.43 6.46 -0.25
C ALA A 109 3.89 6.65 -0.67
N SER A 110 4.64 5.55 -0.80
CA SER A 110 6.03 5.54 -1.26
C SER A 110 6.19 5.70 -2.79
N LYS A 111 5.07 5.74 -3.53
CA LYS A 111 5.02 5.74 -5.00
C LYS A 111 5.65 4.51 -5.65
N GLN A 112 5.74 3.40 -4.91
CA GLN A 112 6.22 2.11 -5.38
C GLN A 112 5.06 1.19 -5.82
N MET A 113 3.84 1.71 -5.78
CA MET A 113 2.64 1.09 -6.31
C MET A 113 1.74 2.18 -6.87
N ARG A 114 0.97 1.86 -7.91
CA ARG A 114 -0.09 2.72 -8.43
C ARG A 114 -1.40 1.97 -8.55
N MET A 115 -2.49 2.73 -8.51
CA MET A 115 -3.83 2.22 -8.75
C MET A 115 -4.17 2.33 -10.24
N LEU A 116 -4.56 1.21 -10.84
CA LEU A 116 -4.96 1.15 -12.24
C LEU A 116 -6.42 1.55 -12.44
N THR A 117 -7.23 1.39 -11.40
CA THR A 117 -8.64 1.79 -11.35
C THR A 117 -8.83 2.82 -10.24
N PRO A 118 -8.40 4.08 -10.44
CA PRO A 118 -8.38 5.09 -9.38
C PRO A 118 -9.78 5.59 -8.98
N ASP A 119 -10.78 5.41 -9.85
CA ASP A 119 -12.17 5.74 -9.56
C ASP A 119 -12.81 4.65 -8.72
N ALA A 120 -13.19 4.97 -7.48
CA ALA A 120 -13.79 4.02 -6.57
C ALA A 120 -15.25 3.67 -6.91
N GLU A 121 -15.94 4.51 -7.70
CA GLU A 121 -17.33 4.28 -8.08
C GLU A 121 -17.48 3.06 -9.00
N ILE A 122 -16.41 2.71 -9.74
CA ILE A 122 -16.41 1.56 -10.66
C ILE A 122 -16.01 0.24 -9.99
N TRP A 123 -15.44 0.25 -8.78
CA TRP A 123 -14.94 -0.97 -8.14
C TRP A 123 -16.00 -2.05 -7.94
N PRO A 124 -17.26 -1.74 -7.56
CA PRO A 124 -18.32 -2.74 -7.45
C PRO A 124 -18.61 -3.49 -8.76
N MET A 125 -18.23 -2.93 -9.91
CA MET A 125 -18.40 -3.55 -11.23
C MET A 125 -17.21 -4.43 -11.64
N LEU A 126 -16.09 -4.33 -10.92
CA LEU A 126 -14.89 -5.13 -11.19
C LEU A 126 -15.03 -6.54 -10.58
N PRO A 127 -14.35 -7.56 -11.13
CA PRO A 127 -14.30 -8.87 -10.51
C PRO A 127 -13.83 -8.79 -9.06
N GLY A 128 -14.68 -9.23 -8.13
CA GLY A 128 -14.41 -9.19 -6.70
C GLY A 128 -14.65 -7.83 -6.01
N GLY A 129 -15.15 -6.82 -6.73
CA GLY A 129 -15.59 -5.55 -6.12
C GLY A 129 -14.46 -4.64 -5.64
N MET A 130 -13.23 -4.82 -6.13
CA MET A 130 -12.00 -4.21 -5.58
C MET A 130 -11.08 -3.67 -6.69
N PRO A 131 -10.22 -2.67 -6.38
CA PRO A 131 -9.34 -2.08 -7.38
C PRO A 131 -8.25 -3.02 -7.87
N TYR A 132 -7.64 -2.63 -8.99
CA TYR A 132 -6.43 -3.24 -9.52
C TYR A 132 -5.24 -2.32 -9.28
N LEU A 133 -4.10 -2.91 -8.91
CA LEU A 133 -2.87 -2.19 -8.61
C LEU A 133 -1.70 -2.78 -9.39
N SER A 134 -0.69 -1.95 -9.62
CA SER A 134 0.59 -2.38 -10.21
C SER A 134 1.73 -1.84 -9.37
N VAL A 135 2.76 -2.67 -9.17
CA VAL A 135 4.00 -2.25 -8.51
C VAL A 135 4.84 -1.44 -9.49
N GLU A 136 5.32 -0.29 -9.02
CA GLU A 136 6.24 0.57 -9.76
C GLU A 136 7.67 0.17 -9.42
N ILE A 137 8.33 -0.49 -10.38
CA ILE A 137 9.77 -0.64 -10.34
C ILE A 137 10.33 0.60 -11.01
N GLU A 138 10.84 1.56 -10.22
CA GLU A 138 11.65 2.64 -10.78
C GLU A 138 12.73 2.02 -11.69
N GLN A 139 12.76 2.49 -12.95
CA GLN A 139 13.85 2.25 -13.89
C GLN A 139 15.12 2.99 -13.44
#